data_AF-A0A1L8TDZ1-F1
#
_entry.id   AF-A0A1L8TDZ1-F1
#
_cell.length_a   1.000
_cell.length_b   1.000
_cell.length_c   1.000
_cell.angle_alpha   90.00
_cell.angle_beta   90.00
_cell.angle_gamma   90.00
#
_symmetry.space_group_name_H-M   'P 1'
#
loop_
_entity.id
_entity.type
_entity.pdbx_description
1 polymer ?
#
loop_
_entity_poly.entity_id
_entity_poly.type
_entity_poly.pdbx_seq_one_letter_code
_entity_poly.pdbx_strand_id
1 'polypeptide(L)'
;MIMAETFKIYKKDGTKVVEGVSPLTIIGIAADTQVAKGDYKAVHVVNGIESAKVDIPAFKITAAQAPASLSISFDAEGDVKPTESNTVDEIKAWLTAHNIDFTGKTIKADLLALVPTE
;
A
#
# COMPACT_ATOMS: atom_id res chain seq x y z
N MET A 1 40.97 10.65 -4.58
CA MET A 1 39.72 10.22 -3.93
C MET A 1 38.59 10.69 -4.82
N ILE A 2 37.89 9.79 -5.50
CA ILE A 2 36.68 10.16 -6.25
C ILE A 2 35.59 10.34 -5.19
N MET A 3 35.08 11.56 -5.01
CA MET A 3 33.95 11.77 -4.10
C MET A 3 32.70 11.19 -4.76
N ALA A 4 31.92 10.40 -4.02
CA ALA A 4 30.71 9.78 -4.55
C ALA A 4 29.71 10.87 -5.00
N GLU A 5 29.25 10.77 -6.24
CA GLU A 5 28.13 11.59 -6.73
C GLU A 5 26.84 11.11 -6.06
N THR A 6 26.12 12.03 -5.43
CA THR A 6 24.87 11.73 -4.74
C THR A 6 23.79 12.73 -5.10
N PHE A 7 22.57 12.43 -4.68
CA PHE A 7 21.44 13.33 -4.72
C PHE A 7 20.95 13.56 -3.30
N LYS A 8 20.32 14.71 -3.08
CA LYS A 8 19.59 14.99 -1.84
C LYS A 8 18.20 15.49 -2.16
N ILE A 9 17.24 15.11 -1.33
CA ILE A 9 15.90 15.67 -1.33
C ILE A 9 15.71 16.47 -0.05
N TYR A 10 15.17 17.67 -0.19
CA TYR A 10 14.83 18.59 0.87
C TYR A 10 13.32 18.85 0.88
N LYS A 11 12.76 19.13 2.06
CA LYS A 11 11.44 19.78 2.17
C LYS A 11 11.54 21.26 1.79
N LYS A 12 10.39 21.89 1.54
CA LYS A 12 10.28 23.33 1.28
C LYS A 12 10.92 24.21 2.37
N ASP A 13 10.89 23.76 3.62
CA ASP A 13 11.50 24.46 4.77
C ASP A 13 13.03 24.32 4.84
N GLY A 14 13.64 23.56 3.92
CA GLY A 14 15.08 23.31 3.89
C GLY A 14 15.52 22.07 4.68
N THR A 15 14.61 21.34 5.33
CA THR A 15 14.93 20.09 6.04
C THR A 15 15.37 19.01 5.07
N LYS A 16 16.53 18.40 5.30
CA LYS A 16 17.00 17.25 4.50
C LYS A 16 16.13 16.03 4.79
N VAL A 17 15.60 15.42 3.74
CA VAL A 17 14.76 14.20 3.81
C VAL A 17 15.62 12.96 3.64
N VAL A 18 16.43 12.94 2.58
CA VAL A 18 17.22 11.77 2.18
C VAL A 18 18.43 12.20 1.34
N GLU A 19 19.50 11.43 1.41
CA GLU A 19 20.73 11.59 0.64
C GLU A 19 21.23 10.22 0.18
N GLY A 20 21.69 10.09 -1.06
CA GLY A 20 22.21 8.84 -1.57
C GLY A 20 22.35 8.81 -3.10
N VAL A 21 22.59 7.62 -3.65
CA VAL A 21 22.62 7.39 -5.09
C VAL A 21 21.18 7.36 -5.63
N SER A 22 20.94 7.93 -6.81
CA SER A 22 19.63 7.86 -7.47
C SER A 22 19.28 6.43 -7.88
N PRO A 23 18.00 5.99 -7.76
CA PRO A 23 16.84 6.76 -7.30
C PRO A 23 16.76 6.88 -5.77
N LEU A 24 16.09 7.94 -5.29
CA LEU A 24 15.81 8.16 -3.87
C LEU A 24 14.34 7.92 -3.53
N THR A 25 14.06 7.50 -2.30
CA THR A 25 12.71 7.24 -1.78
C THR A 25 12.35 8.23 -0.68
N ILE A 26 11.14 8.80 -0.74
CA ILE A 26 10.55 9.61 0.32
C ILE A 26 9.58 8.72 1.12
N ILE A 27 9.79 8.62 2.43
CA ILE A 27 8.98 7.80 3.35
C ILE A 27 8.28 8.66 4.40
N GLY A 28 7.30 8.09 5.12
CA GLY A 28 6.64 8.76 6.25
C GLY A 28 5.58 9.79 5.84
N ILE A 29 5.06 9.71 4.61
CA ILE A 29 3.91 10.50 4.17
C ILE A 29 2.64 9.67 4.40
N ALA A 30 1.62 10.27 5.02
CA ALA A 30 0.36 9.59 5.26
C ALA A 30 -0.36 9.23 3.94
N ALA A 31 -1.12 8.14 3.98
CA ALA A 31 -2.05 7.76 2.92
C ALA A 31 -2.99 8.93 2.54
N ASP A 32 -3.39 8.98 1.27
CA ASP A 32 -4.26 10.02 0.71
C ASP A 32 -3.73 11.47 0.81
N THR A 33 -2.44 11.63 1.14
CA THR A 33 -1.82 12.94 1.15
C THR A 33 -1.49 13.39 -0.26
N GLN A 34 -1.97 14.57 -0.63
CA GLN A 34 -1.51 15.29 -1.82
C GLN A 34 -0.25 16.10 -1.47
N VAL A 35 0.83 15.86 -2.20
CA VAL A 35 2.06 16.63 -2.12
C VAL A 35 2.08 17.62 -3.28
N ALA A 36 2.20 18.91 -2.99
CA ALA A 36 2.24 19.95 -4.01
C ALA A 36 3.63 20.04 -4.66
N LYS A 37 3.66 20.58 -5.88
CA LYS A 37 4.93 20.90 -6.55
C LYS A 37 5.76 21.81 -5.65
N GLY A 38 7.02 21.44 -5.44
CA GLY A 38 7.96 22.24 -4.66
C GLY A 38 7.82 22.10 -3.15
N ASP A 39 6.91 21.26 -2.64
CA ASP A 39 6.95 20.80 -1.24
C ASP A 39 8.22 19.99 -0.96
N TYR A 40 8.73 19.32 -1.99
CA TYR A 40 10.05 18.73 -2.01
C TYR A 40 10.90 19.31 -3.14
N LYS A 41 12.20 19.41 -2.90
CA LYS A 41 13.20 19.89 -3.87
C LYS A 41 14.39 18.95 -3.92
N ALA A 42 14.88 18.66 -5.12
CA ALA A 42 16.05 17.81 -5.34
C ALA A 42 17.30 18.65 -5.68
N VAL A 43 18.47 18.15 -5.30
CA VAL A 43 19.78 18.63 -5.76
C VAL A 43 20.65 17.47 -6.18
N HIS A 44 21.52 17.70 -7.15
CA HIS A 44 22.66 16.85 -7.44
C HIS A 44 23.86 17.33 -6.61
N VAL A 45 24.66 16.40 -6.09
CA VAL A 45 25.82 16.69 -5.27
C VAL A 45 27.06 16.09 -5.94
N VAL A 46 27.94 16.97 -6.38
CA VAL A 46 29.23 16.60 -6.99
C VAL A 46 30.32 17.20 -6.15
N ASN A 47 31.25 16.36 -5.67
CA ASN A 47 32.36 16.83 -4.84
C ASN A 47 31.92 17.65 -3.61
N GLY A 48 30.77 17.27 -3.01
CA GLY A 48 30.18 17.97 -1.86
C GLY A 48 29.46 19.28 -2.19
N ILE A 49 29.45 19.71 -3.45
CA ILE A 49 28.78 20.92 -3.91
C ILE A 49 27.37 20.59 -4.40
N GLU A 50 26.37 21.28 -3.86
CA GLU A 50 24.98 21.14 -4.29
C GLU A 50 24.67 22.00 -5.51
N SER A 51 23.91 21.45 -6.45
CA SER A 51 23.29 22.21 -7.53
C SER A 51 22.22 23.19 -7.02
N ALA A 52 21.68 23.99 -7.94
CA ALA A 52 20.41 24.68 -7.68
C ALA A 52 19.32 23.66 -7.30
N LYS A 53 18.46 24.05 -6.37
CA LYS A 53 17.31 23.25 -5.92
C LYS A 53 16.22 23.25 -7.00
N VAL A 54 15.83 22.05 -7.44
CA VAL A 54 14.77 21.86 -8.44
C VAL A 54 13.52 21.33 -7.76
N ASP A 55 12.37 21.92 -8.07
CA ASP A 55 11.08 21.46 -7.54
C ASP A 55 10.74 20.05 -8.03
N ILE A 56 10.40 19.16 -7.10
CA ILE A 56 9.78 17.89 -7.43
C ILE A 56 8.31 18.19 -7.82
N PRO A 57 7.81 17.65 -8.95
CA PRO A 57 6.40 17.80 -9.36
C PRO A 57 5.41 17.33 -8.28
N ALA A 58 4.17 17.80 -8.37
CA ALA A 58 3.12 17.34 -7.46
C ALA A 58 2.86 15.83 -7.65
N PHE A 59 2.61 15.12 -6.55
CA PHE A 59 2.22 13.72 -6.56
C PHE A 59 1.22 13.43 -5.45
N LYS A 60 0.44 12.35 -5.59
CA LYS A 60 -0.48 11.89 -4.56
C LYS A 60 0.01 10.56 -4.01
N ILE A 61 0.04 10.44 -2.68
CA ILE A 61 0.15 9.13 -2.04
C ILE A 61 -1.22 8.48 -2.13
N THR A 62 -1.32 7.42 -2.92
CA THR A 62 -2.53 6.60 -2.93
C THR A 62 -2.75 6.01 -1.54
N ALA A 63 -4.01 5.89 -1.12
CA ALA A 63 -4.35 5.11 0.06
C ALA A 63 -3.58 3.79 0.05
N ALA A 64 -3.16 3.32 1.23
CA ALA A 64 -2.76 1.94 1.37
C ALA A 64 -3.97 1.12 0.93
N GLN A 65 -3.88 0.51 -0.25
CA GLN A 65 -4.85 -0.49 -0.64
C GLN A 65 -4.62 -1.62 0.37
N ALA A 66 -5.61 -1.87 1.24
CA ALA A 66 -5.80 -3.23 1.72
C ALA A 66 -5.66 -4.14 0.50
N PRO A 67 -4.94 -5.27 0.56
CA PRO A 67 -4.69 -6.11 -0.61
C PRO A 67 -6.01 -6.21 -1.35
N ALA A 68 -6.06 -5.68 -2.59
CA ALA A 68 -7.28 -5.68 -3.35
C ALA A 68 -7.71 -7.13 -3.39
N SER A 69 -8.77 -7.47 -2.66
CA SER A 69 -9.46 -8.73 -2.83
C SER A 69 -9.75 -8.75 -4.31
N LEU A 70 -9.05 -9.60 -5.05
CA LEU A 70 -9.39 -9.91 -6.42
C LEU A 70 -10.78 -10.53 -6.31
N SER A 71 -11.82 -9.69 -6.33
CA SER A 71 -13.19 -10.11 -6.47
C SER A 71 -13.33 -10.63 -7.90
N ILE A 72 -12.78 -11.81 -8.14
CA ILE A 72 -13.43 -12.78 -9.00
C ILE A 72 -14.80 -12.92 -8.37
N SER A 73 -15.86 -12.59 -9.11
CA SER A 73 -17.24 -12.54 -8.65
C SER A 73 -17.63 -13.84 -7.95
N PHE A 74 -17.34 -13.95 -6.66
CA PHE A 74 -17.76 -15.05 -5.82
C PHE A 74 -19.21 -14.77 -5.46
N ASP A 75 -20.10 -15.51 -6.10
CA ASP A 75 -21.52 -15.42 -5.84
C ASP A 75 -21.80 -16.08 -4.48
N ALA A 76 -21.86 -15.26 -3.43
CA ALA A 76 -22.12 -15.71 -2.07
C ALA A 76 -23.50 -16.37 -1.92
N GLU A 77 -24.44 -16.06 -2.80
CA GLU A 77 -25.78 -16.65 -2.84
C GLU A 77 -25.82 -17.93 -3.72
N GLY A 78 -24.77 -18.15 -4.50
CA GLY A 78 -24.65 -19.29 -5.40
C GLY A 78 -24.30 -20.60 -4.68
N ASP A 79 -24.42 -21.69 -5.43
CA ASP A 79 -24.10 -23.05 -4.97
C ASP A 79 -22.58 -23.31 -4.88
N VAL A 80 -21.74 -22.38 -5.35
CA VAL A 80 -20.28 -22.52 -5.29
C VAL A 80 -19.79 -22.32 -3.87
N LYS A 81 -19.47 -23.43 -3.21
CA LYS A 81 -18.88 -23.44 -1.86
C LYS A 81 -17.56 -22.66 -1.84
N PRO A 82 -17.30 -21.83 -0.81
CA PRO A 82 -16.03 -21.12 -0.70
C PRO A 82 -14.88 -22.09 -0.40
N THR A 83 -13.66 -21.68 -0.75
CA THR A 83 -12.42 -22.46 -0.62
C THR A 83 -11.34 -21.67 0.12
N GLU A 84 -10.17 -22.28 0.34
CA GLU A 84 -9.00 -21.61 0.90
C GLU A 84 -8.47 -20.44 0.05
N SER A 85 -8.93 -20.27 -1.19
CA SER A 85 -8.58 -19.11 -2.03
C SER A 85 -9.45 -17.89 -1.72
N ASN A 86 -10.62 -18.06 -1.11
CA ASN A 86 -11.54 -16.96 -0.78
C ASN A 86 -11.14 -16.22 0.49
N THR A 87 -11.52 -14.97 0.61
CA THR A 87 -11.29 -14.13 1.80
C THR A 87 -12.26 -14.50 2.94
N VAL A 88 -11.92 -14.08 4.16
CA VAL A 88 -12.78 -14.29 5.35
C VAL A 88 -14.17 -13.66 5.16
N ASP A 89 -14.23 -12.48 4.53
CA ASP A 89 -15.48 -11.76 4.31
C ASP A 89 -16.36 -12.48 3.27
N GLU A 90 -15.76 -13.04 2.22
CA GLU A 90 -16.49 -13.86 1.23
C GLU A 90 -17.04 -15.16 1.85
N ILE A 91 -16.26 -15.84 2.70
CA ILE A 91 -16.74 -17.05 3.39
C ILE A 91 -17.91 -16.71 4.32
N LYS A 92 -17.82 -15.61 5.09
CA LYS A 92 -18.92 -15.17 5.96
C LYS A 92 -20.17 -14.78 5.18
N ALA A 93 -20.02 -14.13 4.02
CA ALA A 93 -21.13 -13.78 3.16
C ALA A 93 -21.88 -15.04 2.70
N TRP A 94 -21.15 -16.08 2.29
CA TRP A 94 -21.73 -17.37 1.91
C TRP A 94 -22.43 -18.08 3.09
N LEU A 95 -21.77 -18.17 4.24
CA LEU A 95 -22.38 -18.76 5.45
C LEU A 95 -23.67 -18.02 5.85
N THR A 96 -23.69 -16.69 5.72
CA THR A 96 -24.89 -15.88 6.00
C THR A 96 -26.01 -16.19 5.00
N ALA A 97 -25.71 -16.24 3.70
CA ALA A 97 -26.68 -16.54 2.65
C ALA A 97 -27.26 -17.96 2.78
N HIS A 98 -26.46 -18.90 3.27
CA HIS A 98 -26.85 -20.29 3.52
C HIS A 98 -27.38 -20.53 4.96
N ASN A 99 -27.62 -19.46 5.72
CA ASN A 99 -28.15 -19.51 7.09
C ASN A 99 -27.33 -20.36 8.08
N ILE A 100 -26.01 -20.40 7.91
CA ILE A 100 -25.07 -21.10 8.78
C ILE A 100 -24.53 -20.13 9.84
N ASP A 101 -24.74 -20.46 11.12
CA ASP A 101 -24.22 -19.66 12.22
C ASP A 101 -22.71 -19.83 12.38
N PHE A 102 -22.00 -18.70 12.43
CA PHE A 102 -20.56 -18.62 12.65
C PHE A 102 -20.20 -17.77 13.87
N THR A 103 -21.15 -17.53 14.78
CA THR A 103 -20.93 -16.76 16.01
C THR A 103 -19.70 -17.28 16.77
N GLY A 104 -18.79 -16.37 17.11
CA GLY A 104 -17.54 -16.70 17.80
C GLY A 104 -16.40 -17.20 16.92
N LYS A 105 -16.60 -17.37 15.60
CA LYS A 105 -15.55 -17.75 14.65
C LYS A 105 -15.05 -16.54 13.87
N THR A 106 -13.74 -16.29 13.98
CA THR A 106 -13.09 -15.17 13.30
C THR A 106 -11.95 -15.60 12.38
N ILE A 107 -11.50 -16.86 12.50
CA ILE A 107 -10.40 -17.40 11.68
C ILE A 107 -10.93 -18.11 10.44
N LYS A 108 -10.20 -17.97 9.32
CA LYS A 108 -10.57 -18.50 8.02
C LYS A 108 -10.79 -20.02 8.03
N ALA A 109 -9.91 -20.78 8.67
CA ALA A 109 -10.01 -22.23 8.76
C ALA A 109 -11.29 -22.69 9.48
N ASP A 110 -11.67 -22.03 10.57
CA ASP A 110 -12.89 -22.36 11.32
C ASP A 110 -14.17 -22.03 10.57
N LEU A 111 -14.14 -20.97 9.77
CA LEU A 111 -15.26 -20.60 8.89
C LEU A 111 -15.38 -21.57 7.72
N LEU A 112 -14.26 -21.97 7.14
CA LEU A 112 -14.24 -22.96 6.05
C LEU A 112 -14.70 -24.34 6.54
N ALA A 113 -14.39 -24.70 7.79
CA ALA A 113 -14.87 -25.94 8.41
C ALA A 113 -16.39 -25.97 8.67
N LEU A 114 -17.07 -24.82 8.64
CA LEU A 114 -18.54 -24.76 8.71
C LEU A 114 -19.22 -24.99 7.37
N VAL A 115 -18.47 -24.91 6.26
CA VAL A 115 -19.00 -25.17 4.94
C VAL A 115 -19.35 -26.66 4.86
N PRO A 116 -20.60 -27.03 4.52
CA PRO A 116 -21.00 -28.42 4.43
C PRO A 116 -20.11 -29.19 3.45
N THR A 117 -19.55 -30.30 3.92
CA THR A 117 -18.88 -31.30 3.08
C THR A 117 -19.92 -32.38 2.75
N GLU A 118 -20.13 -32.66 1.46
CA GLU A 118 -20.91 -33.82 1.04
C GLU A 118 -20.09 -35.10 1.18
#